data_AF-A0A0H4XMJ7-F1
#
_entry.id   AF-A0A0H4XMJ7-F1
#
_cell.length_a   1.000
_cell.length_b   1.000
_cell.length_c   1.000
_cell.angle_alpha   90.00
_cell.angle_beta   90.00
_cell.angle_gamma   90.00
#
_symmetry.space_group_name_H-M   'P 1'
#
loop_
_entity.id
_entity.type
_entity.pdbx_description
1 polymer ?
#
loop_
_entity_poly.entity_id
_entity_poly.type
_entity_poly.pdbx_seq_one_letter_code
_entity_poly.pdbx_strand_id
1 'polypeptide(L)'
;MHRRAAAFVLLALVATACSGDPDDGPSDSGTSPDAGSSDAGLTDAGTGDAGTSACEPFGRFGPPGNTFTLPGPNANGELYVPDVQARFPDVDWSTLDRLYVAAGHYTLINLGNLPQRSASRPLVITNSGGQVLMRPRPGSTQGYIWSMGGGSHWVLTGRYDPESGTGHADFPGHRCGAYASSRERYGFLSDDAFLSEGHMGLGIGGAHSFEVEFIEITRAGFAGLRINRSGSGGTVPPLNDIRLHDLYIHDTASEGIYFGSTQGAPTPLGSGLKVYNNRLVRTGTEALQLQNLGDGAEVHHNVIAYGALDWRAAFQQYQDHNAQAQVRGGHIRFHHNVFLGGAAALLNFFVGAESGDAPLNVEFTDNYFADTLSLGLYVGGTAANTDRLTWERNAFRGLDFGYAEVYPTATDPGVIFGFGNAIRSPVTLTDNRWEGGRRLVHGLTGGTGTSGVVTATGNVNGAVAPLAFVDTGLPAGTPTRALEMWTDRATRAPGSPLVTYAAGRLVMYDGQLYRARVSNTNKVPPESPSDWERLPPPVDDLRTAPGTEWAERSVGLLP
;
A
#
# COMPACT_ATOMS: atom_id res chain seq x y z
N MET A 1 -22.09 1.89 -18.58
CA MET A 1 -22.53 3.05 -17.77
C MET A 1 -21.55 4.18 -18.02
N HIS A 2 -22.00 5.32 -18.53
CA HIS A 2 -21.13 6.45 -18.83
C HIS A 2 -20.49 6.97 -17.53
N ARG A 3 -19.15 6.89 -17.40
CA ARG A 3 -18.40 7.65 -16.39
C ARG A 3 -18.65 9.13 -16.68
N ARG A 4 -19.65 9.71 -16.01
CA ARG A 4 -19.83 11.16 -15.97
C ARG A 4 -18.71 11.68 -15.11
N ALA A 5 -17.81 12.48 -15.70
CA ALA A 5 -16.83 13.26 -14.98
C ALA A 5 -17.56 14.13 -13.95
N ALA A 6 -17.62 13.66 -12.70
CA ALA A 6 -18.02 14.45 -11.56
C ALA A 6 -16.75 15.14 -11.06
N ALA A 7 -16.60 16.42 -11.40
CA ALA A 7 -15.55 17.24 -10.83
C ALA A 7 -15.78 17.38 -9.32
N PHE A 8 -15.02 16.63 -8.52
CA PHE A 8 -14.91 16.90 -7.09
C PHE A 8 -13.67 17.73 -6.83
N VAL A 9 -13.88 18.81 -6.08
CA VAL A 9 -12.83 19.65 -5.51
C VAL A 9 -12.23 18.87 -4.35
N LEU A 10 -11.18 18.11 -4.63
CA LEU A 10 -10.23 17.69 -3.60
C LEU A 10 -9.27 18.85 -3.39
N LEU A 11 -9.34 19.49 -2.23
CA LEU A 11 -8.43 20.57 -1.85
C LEU A 11 -7.06 19.94 -1.51
N ALA A 12 -6.24 19.67 -2.51
CA ALA A 12 -4.84 19.30 -2.34
C ALA A 12 -3.98 20.58 -2.38
N LEU A 13 -3.30 20.87 -1.26
CA LEU A 13 -2.38 21.98 -1.15
C LEU A 13 -1.13 21.73 -2.02
N VAL A 14 -0.84 22.71 -2.87
CA VAL A 14 0.46 22.89 -3.48
C VAL A 14 1.44 23.27 -2.36
N ALA A 15 2.48 22.46 -2.12
CA ALA A 15 3.61 22.87 -1.30
C ALA A 15 4.41 23.95 -2.05
N THR A 16 3.98 25.21 -1.97
CA THR A 16 4.80 26.36 -2.34
C THR A 16 5.74 26.69 -1.19
N ALA A 17 7.03 26.40 -1.37
CA ALA A 17 8.10 26.90 -0.54
C ALA A 17 8.15 28.44 -0.64
N CYS A 18 7.92 29.14 0.46
CA CYS A 18 8.19 30.56 0.59
C CYS A 18 8.97 30.84 1.88
N SER A 19 10.09 31.53 1.69
CA SER A 19 11.06 32.07 2.64
C SER A 19 10.48 33.13 3.58
N GLY A 20 10.93 33.14 4.84
CA GLY A 20 10.77 34.27 5.75
C GLY A 20 11.38 34.01 7.13
N ASP A 21 12.56 34.55 7.37
CA ASP A 21 13.25 34.74 8.67
C ASP A 21 12.99 36.20 9.14
N PRO A 22 13.37 36.62 10.36
CA PRO A 22 12.98 36.11 11.69
C PRO A 22 12.41 37.27 12.56
N ASP A 23 11.81 36.97 13.72
CA ASP A 23 11.85 37.94 14.83
C ASP A 23 11.57 37.31 16.21
N ASP A 24 12.28 37.86 17.19
CA ASP A 24 12.59 37.36 18.53
C ASP A 24 11.46 37.45 19.57
N GLY A 25 11.53 36.59 20.59
CA GLY A 25 11.16 36.97 21.97
C GLY A 25 10.61 35.85 22.88
N PRO A 26 10.95 35.82 24.19
CA PRO A 26 11.20 34.57 24.91
C PRO A 26 10.19 34.23 26.04
N SER A 27 10.48 33.12 26.74
CA SER A 27 9.92 32.58 28.01
C SER A 27 8.71 31.64 27.83
N ASP A 28 8.52 30.55 28.58
CA ASP A 28 9.07 30.17 29.88
C ASP A 28 9.05 28.63 30.06
N SER A 29 9.89 28.21 30.99
CA SER A 29 10.18 26.89 31.51
C SER A 29 8.98 26.11 32.07
N GLY A 30 8.97 24.79 31.82
CA GLY A 30 8.02 23.86 32.41
C GLY A 30 8.48 22.41 32.26
N THR A 31 9.28 21.95 33.22
CA THR A 31 9.77 20.57 33.35
C THR A 31 8.64 19.59 33.66
N SER A 32 8.62 18.43 32.98
CA SER A 32 8.01 17.21 33.52
C SER A 32 8.70 15.95 33.02
N PRO A 33 8.72 14.89 33.84
CA PRO A 33 9.78 13.89 33.83
C PRO A 33 9.47 12.65 33.00
N ASP A 34 10.58 11.99 32.64
CA ASP A 34 10.72 10.61 32.18
C ASP A 34 9.71 9.63 32.80
N ALA A 35 9.11 8.83 31.94
CA ALA A 35 8.62 7.50 32.29
C ALA A 35 8.94 6.55 31.12
N GLY A 36 10.05 5.83 31.27
CA GLY A 36 10.38 4.70 30.41
C GLY A 36 9.34 3.60 30.56
N SER A 37 8.92 3.05 29.43
CA SER A 37 8.13 1.82 29.36
C SER A 37 8.95 0.76 28.63
N SER A 38 9.29 -0.29 29.37
CA SER A 38 9.95 -1.49 28.91
C SER A 38 9.10 -2.23 27.87
N ASP A 39 9.72 -2.42 26.71
CA ASP A 39 9.22 -3.19 25.58
C ASP A 39 9.16 -4.69 25.96
N ALA A 40 7.94 -5.22 26.08
CA ALA A 40 7.70 -6.65 26.25
C ALA A 40 7.45 -7.25 24.88
N GLY A 41 8.49 -7.84 24.31
CA GLY A 41 8.54 -8.33 22.95
C GLY A 41 7.51 -9.42 22.65
N LEU A 42 6.70 -9.17 21.62
CA LEU A 42 6.20 -10.23 20.75
C LEU A 42 7.35 -10.57 19.81
N THR A 43 7.99 -11.70 20.06
CA THR A 43 9.11 -12.20 19.26
C THR A 43 8.64 -12.44 17.83
N ASP A 44 9.19 -11.65 16.91
CA ASP A 44 9.10 -11.83 15.47
C ASP A 44 9.91 -13.07 15.09
N ALA A 45 9.21 -14.19 14.86
CA ALA A 45 9.83 -15.46 14.50
C ALA A 45 10.03 -15.52 12.97
N GLY A 46 10.85 -14.61 12.45
CA GLY A 46 11.35 -14.64 11.08
C GLY A 46 12.74 -15.27 11.00
N THR A 47 12.90 -16.55 11.37
CA THR A 47 14.15 -17.27 11.04
C THR A 47 13.98 -17.96 9.71
N GLY A 48 14.70 -17.44 8.70
CA GLY A 48 14.76 -18.03 7.37
C GLY A 48 15.25 -19.47 7.40
N ASP A 49 14.47 -20.34 6.78
CA ASP A 49 14.96 -21.59 6.22
C ASP A 49 14.33 -21.76 4.83
N ALA A 50 15.18 -21.73 3.82
CA ALA A 50 14.80 -21.96 2.43
C ALA A 50 14.54 -23.46 2.24
N GLY A 51 13.33 -23.91 2.57
CA GLY A 51 13.00 -25.34 2.45
C GLY A 51 11.53 -25.66 2.70
N THR A 52 10.76 -25.81 1.61
CA THR A 52 9.39 -26.35 1.54
C THR A 52 8.32 -25.57 2.30
N SER A 53 7.18 -25.32 1.64
CA SER A 53 5.99 -24.62 2.15
C SER A 53 5.35 -25.37 3.33
N ALA A 54 5.98 -25.36 4.49
CA ALA A 54 5.36 -25.81 5.72
C ALA A 54 4.27 -24.80 6.06
N CYS A 55 3.01 -25.27 6.15
CA CYS A 55 1.94 -24.45 6.68
C CYS A 55 2.37 -23.90 8.05
N GLU A 56 2.20 -22.59 8.27
CA GLU A 56 2.35 -22.02 9.61
C GLU A 56 1.52 -22.83 10.62
N PRO A 57 2.06 -23.10 11.83
CA PRO A 57 1.35 -23.86 12.84
C PRO A 57 0.04 -23.16 13.23
N PHE A 58 -0.94 -23.97 13.65
CA PHE A 58 -2.16 -23.46 14.28
C PHE A 58 -1.88 -23.01 15.72
N GLY A 59 -2.87 -22.34 16.32
CA GLY A 59 -2.84 -21.93 17.71
C GLY A 59 -2.23 -20.55 17.96
N ARG A 60 -2.13 -19.68 16.93
CA ARG A 60 -1.52 -18.33 17.05
C ARG A 60 -2.08 -17.51 18.22
N PHE A 61 -3.37 -17.64 18.50
CA PHE A 61 -4.07 -16.87 19.52
C PHE A 61 -4.59 -17.73 20.68
N GLY A 62 -4.21 -19.02 20.73
CA GLY A 62 -4.73 -20.01 21.67
C GLY A 62 -6.23 -20.27 21.55
N PRO A 63 -6.75 -21.31 22.23
CA PRO A 63 -8.18 -21.61 22.22
C PRO A 63 -8.99 -20.43 22.79
N PRO A 64 -10.13 -20.08 22.18
CA PRO A 64 -10.93 -18.95 22.62
C PRO A 64 -11.62 -19.24 23.96
N GLY A 65 -11.54 -18.29 24.90
CA GLY A 65 -12.24 -18.35 26.19
C GLY A 65 -13.61 -17.67 26.12
N ASN A 66 -13.64 -16.35 26.26
CA ASN A 66 -14.85 -15.53 26.18
C ASN A 66 -15.10 -15.08 24.72
N THR A 67 -16.30 -15.35 24.20
CA THR A 67 -16.62 -15.07 22.79
C THR A 67 -17.97 -14.40 22.64
N PHE A 68 -18.12 -13.59 21.60
CA PHE A 68 -19.37 -12.94 21.24
C PHE A 68 -19.50 -12.92 19.73
N THR A 69 -20.68 -13.27 19.22
CA THR A 69 -20.99 -13.22 17.78
C THR A 69 -21.93 -12.06 17.52
N LEU A 70 -21.49 -11.13 16.65
CA LEU A 70 -22.32 -10.04 16.18
C LEU A 70 -23.54 -10.59 15.42
N PRO A 71 -24.69 -9.90 15.46
CA PRO A 71 -25.81 -10.26 14.61
C PRO A 71 -25.38 -10.22 13.14
N GLY A 72 -25.97 -11.11 12.34
CA GLY A 72 -25.85 -11.06 10.88
C GLY A 72 -26.38 -9.74 10.29
N PRO A 73 -26.28 -9.58 8.97
CA PRO A 73 -26.77 -8.37 8.31
C PRO A 73 -28.27 -8.18 8.57
N ASN A 74 -28.71 -6.93 8.72
CA ASN A 74 -30.12 -6.59 8.82
C ASN A 74 -30.86 -6.83 7.48
N ALA A 75 -32.16 -6.49 7.40
CA ALA A 75 -32.96 -6.66 6.18
C ALA A 75 -32.42 -5.88 4.95
N ASN A 76 -31.61 -4.85 5.16
CA ASN A 76 -30.95 -4.10 4.09
C ASN A 76 -29.60 -4.70 3.68
N GLY A 77 -29.11 -5.72 4.38
CA GLY A 77 -27.76 -6.26 4.19
C GLY A 77 -26.71 -5.58 5.07
N GLU A 78 -27.09 -4.72 6.02
CA GLU A 78 -26.12 -3.88 6.73
C GLU A 78 -25.84 -4.39 8.15
N LEU A 79 -24.59 -4.25 8.58
CA LEU A 79 -24.20 -4.29 9.99
C LEU A 79 -23.70 -2.91 10.39
N TYR A 80 -24.60 -2.07 10.89
CA TYR A 80 -24.30 -0.70 11.27
C TYR A 80 -24.33 -0.54 12.80
N VAL A 81 -23.16 -0.60 13.41
CA VAL A 81 -22.95 -0.52 14.87
C VAL A 81 -21.86 0.52 15.16
N PRO A 82 -22.20 1.82 15.15
CA PRO A 82 -21.22 2.90 15.37
C PRO A 82 -20.67 2.93 16.80
N ASP A 83 -21.36 2.30 17.75
CA ASP A 83 -20.89 2.08 19.11
C ASP A 83 -21.21 0.65 19.54
N VAL A 84 -20.22 -0.25 19.39
CA VAL A 84 -20.39 -1.68 19.68
C VAL A 84 -20.55 -1.95 21.17
N GLN A 85 -19.89 -1.17 22.02
CA GLN A 85 -19.93 -1.33 23.47
C GLN A 85 -21.30 -0.92 24.03
N ALA A 86 -21.83 0.23 23.59
CA ALA A 86 -23.16 0.67 23.99
C ALA A 86 -24.28 -0.21 23.41
N ARG A 87 -24.08 -0.76 22.20
CA ARG A 87 -25.07 -1.62 21.56
C ARG A 87 -25.24 -2.96 22.27
N PHE A 88 -24.16 -3.50 22.84
CA PHE A 88 -24.12 -4.78 23.54
C PHE A 88 -23.57 -4.59 24.96
N PRO A 89 -24.35 -3.98 25.87
CA PRO A 89 -23.88 -3.64 27.22
C PRO A 89 -23.63 -4.85 28.11
N ASP A 90 -24.23 -6.00 27.78
CA ASP A 90 -24.07 -7.25 28.53
C ASP A 90 -22.79 -8.02 28.16
N VAL A 91 -22.05 -7.57 27.14
CA VAL A 91 -20.77 -8.16 26.75
C VAL A 91 -19.67 -7.53 27.57
N ASP A 92 -18.88 -8.35 28.27
CA ASP A 92 -17.68 -7.88 28.93
C ASP A 92 -16.54 -7.66 27.91
N TRP A 93 -16.53 -6.47 27.32
CA TRP A 93 -15.52 -6.05 26.36
C TRP A 93 -14.10 -5.98 26.92
N SER A 94 -13.93 -6.03 28.24
CA SER A 94 -12.61 -6.05 28.87
C SER A 94 -11.99 -7.44 28.90
N THR A 95 -12.81 -8.50 28.87
CA THR A 95 -12.37 -9.91 28.90
C THR A 95 -12.69 -10.68 27.61
N LEU A 96 -13.44 -10.09 26.67
CA LEU A 96 -13.74 -10.74 25.39
C LEU A 96 -12.45 -11.11 24.64
N ASP A 97 -12.34 -12.36 24.20
CA ASP A 97 -11.19 -12.90 23.46
C ASP A 97 -11.45 -12.94 21.96
N ARG A 98 -12.69 -13.31 21.57
CA ARG A 98 -13.14 -13.37 20.17
C ARG A 98 -14.40 -12.57 19.94
N LEU A 99 -14.35 -11.68 18.97
CA LEU A 99 -15.52 -11.05 18.36
C LEU A 99 -15.74 -11.67 16.97
N TYR A 100 -16.80 -12.45 16.83
CA TYR A 100 -17.16 -13.09 15.58
C TYR A 100 -18.07 -12.21 14.74
N VAL A 101 -17.72 -12.04 13.46
CA VAL A 101 -18.61 -11.53 12.41
C VAL A 101 -19.22 -12.74 11.71
N ALA A 102 -20.54 -12.85 11.70
CA ALA A 102 -21.22 -13.97 11.06
C ALA A 102 -20.98 -13.96 9.54
N ALA A 103 -20.82 -15.14 8.93
CA ALA A 103 -20.76 -15.25 7.48
C ALA A 103 -22.03 -14.73 6.82
N GLY A 104 -21.89 -14.16 5.63
CA GLY A 104 -23.01 -13.60 4.90
C GLY A 104 -22.60 -12.55 3.88
N HIS A 105 -23.62 -12.05 3.17
CA HIS A 105 -23.48 -10.97 2.22
C HIS A 105 -23.90 -9.66 2.90
N TYR A 106 -22.94 -8.77 3.07
CA TYR A 106 -23.12 -7.46 3.67
C TYR A 106 -23.07 -6.39 2.58
N THR A 107 -23.99 -5.44 2.62
CA THR A 107 -23.91 -4.23 1.78
C THR A 107 -23.06 -3.14 2.42
N LEU A 108 -22.91 -3.22 3.74
CA LEU A 108 -22.12 -2.32 4.57
C LEU A 108 -21.76 -3.00 5.89
N ILE A 109 -20.53 -2.80 6.35
CA ILE A 109 -20.15 -3.01 7.76
C ILE A 109 -19.62 -1.69 8.34
N ASN A 110 -20.19 -1.25 9.45
CA ASN A 110 -19.64 -0.17 10.29
C ASN A 110 -19.56 -0.67 11.72
N LEU A 111 -18.34 -0.82 12.25
CA LEU A 111 -18.08 -1.23 13.63
C LEU A 111 -17.25 -0.15 14.32
N GLY A 112 -17.91 0.69 15.12
CA GLY A 112 -17.27 1.78 15.85
C GLY A 112 -17.21 1.56 17.35
N ASN A 113 -16.42 2.40 18.01
CA ASN A 113 -16.14 2.37 19.44
C ASN A 113 -15.60 1.01 19.93
N LEU A 114 -14.67 0.39 19.19
CA LEU A 114 -13.96 -0.81 19.64
C LEU A 114 -13.24 -0.53 20.98
N PRO A 115 -13.10 -1.55 21.85
CA PRO A 115 -12.54 -1.36 23.19
C PRO A 115 -11.05 -1.03 23.14
N GLN A 116 -10.59 -0.31 24.16
CA GLN A 116 -9.17 -0.19 24.50
C GLN A 116 -8.74 -1.47 25.21
N ARG A 117 -7.68 -2.13 24.73
CA ARG A 117 -7.17 -3.39 25.29
C ARG A 117 -5.71 -3.25 25.67
N SER A 118 -5.14 -4.26 26.34
CA SER A 118 -3.69 -4.35 26.56
C SER A 118 -3.06 -5.23 25.49
N ALA A 119 -1.78 -4.99 25.17
CA ALA A 119 -1.01 -5.83 24.25
C ALA A 119 -0.98 -7.31 24.67
N SER A 120 -1.03 -7.58 25.98
CA SER A 120 -1.04 -8.94 26.53
C SER A 120 -2.38 -9.68 26.37
N ARG A 121 -3.46 -8.98 25.99
CA ARG A 121 -4.79 -9.58 25.84
C ARG A 121 -5.59 -8.88 24.74
N PRO A 122 -5.13 -8.99 23.48
CA PRO A 122 -5.78 -8.31 22.38
C PRO A 122 -7.18 -8.88 22.11
N LEU A 123 -8.07 -8.07 21.55
CA LEU A 123 -9.34 -8.56 21.01
C LEU A 123 -9.12 -9.10 19.60
N VAL A 124 -9.41 -10.37 19.35
CA VAL A 124 -9.35 -10.93 17.99
C VAL A 124 -10.73 -10.87 17.35
N ILE A 125 -10.82 -10.20 16.20
CA ILE A 125 -12.02 -9.99 15.40
C ILE A 125 -11.89 -10.86 14.15
N THR A 126 -12.81 -11.80 13.95
CA THR A 126 -12.70 -12.80 12.87
C THR A 126 -14.07 -13.22 12.33
N ASN A 127 -14.10 -13.80 11.13
CA ASN A 127 -15.31 -14.36 10.55
C ASN A 127 -15.68 -15.71 11.20
N SER A 128 -16.97 -16.06 11.18
CA SER A 128 -17.49 -17.32 11.68
C SER A 128 -18.53 -17.92 10.72
N GLY A 129 -18.49 -19.25 10.54
CA GLY A 129 -19.47 -19.97 9.72
C GLY A 129 -19.31 -19.83 8.20
N GLY A 130 -18.23 -19.24 7.71
CA GLY A 130 -17.98 -19.01 6.29
C GLY A 130 -17.36 -17.64 6.01
N GLN A 131 -17.49 -17.14 4.78
CA GLN A 131 -16.96 -15.83 4.36
C GLN A 131 -17.90 -14.68 4.72
N VAL A 132 -17.30 -13.56 5.11
CA VAL A 132 -17.93 -12.24 5.19
C VAL A 132 -17.64 -11.52 3.88
N LEU A 133 -18.64 -11.49 2.99
CA LEU A 133 -18.55 -10.78 1.71
C LEU A 133 -19.22 -9.41 1.86
N MET A 134 -18.46 -8.34 1.68
CA MET A 134 -19.00 -6.97 1.62
C MET A 134 -19.11 -6.56 0.17
N ARG A 135 -20.35 -6.39 -0.31
CA ARG A 135 -20.67 -5.91 -1.66
C ARG A 135 -21.86 -4.95 -1.62
N PRO A 136 -21.66 -3.64 -1.81
CA PRO A 136 -22.74 -2.65 -1.81
C PRO A 136 -23.76 -2.91 -2.93
N ARG A 137 -24.97 -2.37 -2.75
CA ARG A 137 -26.00 -2.37 -3.80
C ARG A 137 -25.68 -1.28 -4.84
N PRO A 138 -26.01 -1.51 -6.13
CA PRO A 138 -25.91 -0.47 -7.14
C PRO A 138 -26.57 0.83 -6.70
N GLY A 139 -25.88 1.96 -6.87
CA GLY A 139 -26.36 3.28 -6.46
C GLY A 139 -26.10 3.64 -4.99
N SER A 140 -25.34 2.85 -4.23
CA SER A 140 -24.86 3.24 -2.90
C SER A 140 -24.07 4.55 -2.97
N THR A 141 -24.32 5.45 -2.02
CA THR A 141 -23.64 6.76 -1.89
C THR A 141 -22.79 6.85 -0.61
N GLN A 142 -22.59 5.74 0.09
CA GLN A 142 -21.85 5.70 1.35
C GLN A 142 -20.35 5.77 1.06
N GLY A 143 -19.60 6.71 1.64
CA GLY A 143 -18.15 6.87 1.35
C GLY A 143 -17.24 5.68 1.71
N TYR A 144 -17.78 4.60 2.26
CA TYR A 144 -17.09 3.35 2.60
C TYR A 144 -18.08 2.19 2.57
N ILE A 145 -17.60 0.98 2.28
CA ILE A 145 -18.39 -0.26 2.35
C ILE A 145 -18.04 -1.08 3.60
N TRP A 146 -16.89 -0.80 4.19
CA TRP A 146 -16.44 -1.35 5.46
C TRP A 146 -15.68 -0.28 6.24
N SER A 147 -16.15 -0.01 7.46
CA SER A 147 -15.52 0.93 8.39
C SER A 147 -15.33 0.29 9.76
N MET A 148 -14.16 0.51 10.35
CA MET A 148 -13.82 0.13 11.71
C MET A 148 -13.28 1.33 12.49
N GLY A 149 -13.76 1.49 13.72
CA GLY A 149 -13.56 2.71 14.49
C GLY A 149 -13.16 2.47 15.94
N GLY A 150 -12.10 3.15 16.38
CA GLY A 150 -11.70 3.23 17.79
C GLY A 150 -10.91 2.04 18.31
N GLY A 151 -10.60 2.09 19.60
CA GLY A 151 -9.93 1.01 20.32
C GLY A 151 -8.42 0.94 20.13
N SER A 152 -7.82 -0.01 20.83
CA SER A 152 -6.41 -0.38 20.69
C SER A 152 -6.23 -1.85 21.03
N HIS A 153 -5.12 -2.43 20.56
CA HIS A 153 -4.74 -3.83 20.77
C HIS A 153 -5.86 -4.79 20.34
N TRP A 154 -6.30 -4.66 19.10
CA TRP A 154 -7.16 -5.63 18.44
C TRP A 154 -6.51 -6.15 17.16
N VAL A 155 -6.90 -7.36 16.77
CA VAL A 155 -6.45 -8.03 15.55
C VAL A 155 -7.68 -8.30 14.69
N LEU A 156 -7.69 -7.81 13.46
CA LEU A 156 -8.68 -8.19 12.45
C LEU A 156 -8.07 -9.25 11.55
N THR A 157 -8.65 -10.45 11.57
CA THR A 157 -8.07 -11.59 10.83
C THR A 157 -9.12 -12.46 10.14
N GLY A 158 -8.87 -12.74 8.85
CA GLY A 158 -9.57 -13.79 8.10
C GLY A 158 -8.83 -15.13 8.10
N ARG A 159 -7.73 -15.26 8.85
CA ARG A 159 -6.87 -16.45 8.88
C ARG A 159 -7.64 -17.65 9.43
N TYR A 160 -7.63 -18.76 8.68
CA TYR A 160 -8.15 -20.03 9.19
C TYR A 160 -7.16 -20.65 10.19
N ASP A 161 -7.60 -20.77 11.44
CA ASP A 161 -6.89 -21.43 12.52
C ASP A 161 -7.92 -22.10 13.46
N PRO A 162 -8.12 -23.43 13.35
CA PRO A 162 -9.12 -24.15 14.14
C PRO A 162 -8.76 -24.23 15.62
N GLU A 163 -7.48 -24.15 16.00
CA GLU A 163 -7.07 -24.13 17.40
C GLU A 163 -7.34 -22.76 18.01
N SER A 164 -7.12 -21.68 17.26
CA SER A 164 -7.45 -20.31 17.69
C SER A 164 -8.94 -19.96 17.60
N GLY A 165 -9.72 -20.81 16.92
CA GLY A 165 -11.12 -20.57 16.60
C GLY A 165 -11.31 -19.36 15.69
N THR A 166 -10.47 -19.17 14.67
CA THR A 166 -10.56 -18.07 13.70
C THR A 166 -10.74 -18.58 12.26
N GLY A 167 -11.38 -17.77 11.42
CA GLY A 167 -11.58 -18.07 10.01
C GLY A 167 -12.45 -19.30 9.74
N HIS A 168 -12.38 -19.80 8.50
CA HIS A 168 -13.13 -20.98 8.06
C HIS A 168 -12.32 -21.79 7.05
N ALA A 169 -12.40 -23.13 7.12
CA ALA A 169 -11.56 -24.04 6.33
C ALA A 169 -11.74 -23.88 4.81
N ASP A 170 -12.95 -23.52 4.36
CA ASP A 170 -13.24 -23.27 2.94
C ASP A 170 -12.64 -21.96 2.42
N PHE A 171 -12.31 -21.03 3.34
CA PHE A 171 -11.77 -19.70 3.07
C PHE A 171 -10.41 -19.49 3.78
N PRO A 172 -9.36 -20.27 3.43
CA PRO A 172 -8.05 -20.19 4.08
C PRO A 172 -7.14 -19.06 3.57
N GLY A 173 -7.58 -18.27 2.59
CA GLY A 173 -6.76 -17.30 1.87
C GLY A 173 -5.59 -17.97 1.16
N HIS A 174 -4.38 -17.45 1.36
CA HIS A 174 -3.14 -17.99 0.81
C HIS A 174 -2.36 -18.88 1.80
N ARG A 175 -2.97 -19.28 2.92
CA ARG A 175 -2.30 -20.14 3.92
C ARG A 175 -1.68 -21.36 3.25
N CYS A 176 -0.53 -21.80 3.75
CA CYS A 176 0.27 -22.90 3.17
C CYS A 176 0.80 -22.59 1.76
N GLY A 177 1.05 -21.32 1.44
CA GLY A 177 1.54 -20.91 0.14
C GLY A 177 0.53 -21.07 -1.00
N ALA A 178 -0.77 -21.13 -0.70
CA ALA A 178 -1.86 -21.35 -1.67
C ALA A 178 -2.19 -20.11 -2.53
N TYR A 179 -1.20 -19.26 -2.81
CA TYR A 179 -1.35 -17.96 -3.48
C TYR A 179 -2.11 -18.06 -4.81
N ALA A 180 -1.78 -19.04 -5.66
CA ALA A 180 -2.42 -19.25 -6.96
C ALA A 180 -3.93 -19.51 -6.93
N SER A 181 -4.46 -19.92 -5.77
CA SER A 181 -5.89 -20.25 -5.61
C SER A 181 -6.58 -19.42 -4.52
N SER A 182 -5.90 -18.39 -4.02
CA SER A 182 -6.32 -17.63 -2.84
C SER A 182 -7.42 -16.60 -3.11
N ARG A 183 -7.59 -16.19 -4.37
CA ARG A 183 -8.58 -15.19 -4.78
C ARG A 183 -10.00 -15.65 -4.43
N GLU A 184 -10.78 -14.76 -3.84
CA GLU A 184 -12.11 -14.99 -3.26
C GLU A 184 -12.15 -16.05 -2.12
N ARG A 185 -11.00 -16.50 -1.63
CA ARG A 185 -10.90 -17.51 -0.57
C ARG A 185 -10.49 -16.95 0.77
N TYR A 186 -10.53 -15.64 0.98
CA TYR A 186 -10.26 -15.04 2.29
C TYR A 186 -11.51 -15.00 3.15
N GLY A 187 -11.35 -15.09 4.48
CA GLY A 187 -12.46 -15.03 5.43
C GLY A 187 -13.26 -13.73 5.37
N PHE A 188 -12.58 -12.63 5.01
CA PHE A 188 -13.18 -11.35 4.66
C PHE A 188 -12.83 -10.98 3.22
N LEU A 189 -13.86 -10.67 2.43
CA LEU A 189 -13.74 -10.16 1.06
C LEU A 189 -14.51 -8.84 0.95
N SER A 190 -13.80 -7.74 0.77
CA SER A 190 -14.37 -6.43 0.46
C SER A 190 -14.36 -6.18 -1.03
N ASP A 191 -15.53 -6.04 -1.64
CA ASP A 191 -15.70 -5.89 -3.08
C ASP A 191 -16.72 -4.80 -3.41
N ASP A 192 -16.21 -3.60 -3.69
CA ASP A 192 -17.03 -2.43 -4.02
C ASP A 192 -17.53 -2.43 -5.47
N ALA A 193 -17.09 -3.37 -6.31
CA ALA A 193 -17.47 -3.44 -7.72
C ALA A 193 -17.32 -2.10 -8.49
N PHE A 194 -16.38 -1.25 -8.07
CA PHE A 194 -16.16 0.11 -8.56
C PHE A 194 -17.42 0.99 -8.57
N LEU A 195 -18.31 0.83 -7.59
CA LEU A 195 -19.58 1.55 -7.59
C LEU A 195 -19.42 3.07 -7.49
N SER A 196 -18.36 3.57 -6.85
CA SER A 196 -18.17 5.01 -6.63
C SER A 196 -16.71 5.37 -6.40
N GLU A 197 -16.24 6.41 -7.09
CA GLU A 197 -14.85 6.90 -7.08
C GLU A 197 -14.34 7.38 -5.70
N GLY A 198 -15.19 7.39 -4.67
CA GLY A 198 -14.82 7.76 -3.30
C GLY A 198 -14.87 6.62 -2.28
N HIS A 199 -15.31 5.43 -2.68
CA HIS A 199 -15.48 4.32 -1.74
C HIS A 199 -14.13 3.70 -1.34
N MET A 200 -13.93 3.59 -0.03
CA MET A 200 -12.84 2.82 0.55
C MET A 200 -13.26 1.37 0.74
N GLY A 201 -12.38 0.42 0.39
CA GLY A 201 -12.61 -1.00 0.62
C GLY A 201 -12.64 -1.35 2.12
N LEU A 202 -11.72 -0.78 2.91
CA LEU A 202 -11.72 -0.78 4.37
C LEU A 202 -11.21 0.56 4.88
N GLY A 203 -12.04 1.28 5.64
CA GLY A 203 -11.64 2.48 6.37
C GLY A 203 -11.41 2.17 7.84
N ILE A 204 -10.27 2.56 8.39
CA ILE A 204 -9.99 2.47 9.83
C ILE A 204 -9.72 3.88 10.38
N GLY A 205 -10.49 4.26 11.39
CA GLY A 205 -10.43 5.57 12.01
C GLY A 205 -10.37 5.53 13.53
N GLY A 206 -9.67 6.47 14.16
CA GLY A 206 -9.68 6.63 15.61
C GLY A 206 -9.04 5.50 16.43
N ALA A 207 -8.40 4.52 15.79
CA ALA A 207 -7.72 3.39 16.41
C ALA A 207 -6.20 3.54 16.38
N HIS A 208 -5.50 2.84 17.27
CA HIS A 208 -4.04 2.67 17.25
C HIS A 208 -3.66 1.28 17.78
N SER A 209 -2.40 0.87 17.62
CA SER A 209 -1.88 -0.39 18.15
C SER A 209 -2.70 -1.61 17.75
N PHE A 210 -2.96 -1.79 16.45
CA PHE A 210 -3.80 -2.88 15.93
C PHE A 210 -3.13 -3.64 14.79
N GLU A 211 -3.67 -4.81 14.48
CA GLU A 211 -3.19 -5.66 13.39
C GLU A 211 -4.31 -6.00 12.41
N VAL A 212 -3.97 -6.06 11.13
CA VAL A 212 -4.86 -6.46 10.05
C VAL A 212 -4.16 -7.52 9.21
N GLU A 213 -4.77 -8.70 9.10
CA GLU A 213 -4.20 -9.80 8.32
C GLU A 213 -5.23 -10.71 7.63
N PHE A 214 -4.80 -11.39 6.57
CA PHE A 214 -5.63 -12.34 5.83
C PHE A 214 -6.98 -11.74 5.38
N ILE A 215 -6.91 -10.59 4.69
CA ILE A 215 -8.08 -9.91 4.10
C ILE A 215 -7.86 -9.72 2.61
N GLU A 216 -8.93 -9.92 1.84
CA GLU A 216 -8.98 -9.56 0.43
C GLU A 216 -9.82 -8.30 0.24
N ILE A 217 -9.27 -7.34 -0.50
CA ILE A 217 -9.97 -6.12 -0.90
C ILE A 217 -9.82 -5.97 -2.40
N THR A 218 -10.95 -5.85 -3.11
CA THR A 218 -10.96 -5.71 -4.55
C THR A 218 -11.97 -4.72 -5.05
N ARG A 219 -11.72 -4.16 -6.24
CA ARG A 219 -12.65 -3.28 -6.95
C ARG A 219 -13.12 -2.09 -6.13
N ALA A 220 -12.28 -1.61 -5.22
CA ALA A 220 -12.49 -0.37 -4.48
C ALA A 220 -12.47 0.81 -5.45
N GLY A 221 -13.46 1.70 -5.36
CA GLY A 221 -13.52 2.87 -6.24
C GLY A 221 -12.53 4.00 -5.90
N PHE A 222 -11.95 4.02 -4.69
CA PHE A 222 -10.79 4.85 -4.37
C PHE A 222 -9.62 4.02 -3.82
N ALA A 223 -9.42 4.00 -2.50
CA ALA A 223 -8.37 3.23 -1.86
C ALA A 223 -8.88 1.86 -1.39
N GLY A 224 -8.04 0.84 -1.51
CA GLY A 224 -8.33 -0.47 -0.92
C GLY A 224 -8.44 -0.38 0.59
N LEU A 225 -7.38 0.07 1.26
CA LEU A 225 -7.31 0.28 2.70
C LEU A 225 -6.95 1.73 3.01
N ARG A 226 -7.77 2.40 3.81
CA ARG A 226 -7.50 3.75 4.32
C ARG A 226 -7.43 3.76 5.83
N ILE A 227 -6.28 4.18 6.37
CA ILE A 227 -6.06 4.35 7.81
C ILE A 227 -5.71 5.81 8.07
N ASN A 228 -6.52 6.48 8.88
CA ASN A 228 -6.26 7.88 9.25
C ASN A 228 -6.84 8.21 10.63
N ARG A 229 -6.25 9.19 11.30
CA ARG A 229 -6.82 9.85 12.48
C ARG A 229 -6.81 11.35 12.26
N SER A 230 -7.96 11.99 12.44
CA SER A 230 -8.02 13.44 12.47
C SER A 230 -7.63 13.95 13.86
N GLY A 231 -6.86 15.03 13.90
CA GLY A 231 -6.70 15.81 15.14
C GLY A 231 -8.05 16.40 15.60
N SER A 232 -8.17 16.66 16.90
CA SER A 232 -9.29 17.37 17.49
C SER A 232 -8.79 18.28 18.61
N GLY A 233 -9.29 19.51 18.67
CA GLY A 233 -8.93 20.47 19.72
C GLY A 233 -7.43 20.79 19.80
N GLY A 234 -6.71 20.77 18.67
CA GLY A 234 -5.27 21.01 18.61
C GLY A 234 -4.40 19.81 19.05
N THR A 235 -5.01 18.71 19.50
CA THR A 235 -4.29 17.47 19.80
C THR A 235 -4.32 16.56 18.59
N VAL A 236 -3.15 16.08 18.19
CA VAL A 236 -3.01 15.11 17.10
C VAL A 236 -2.72 13.75 17.71
N PRO A 237 -3.68 12.81 17.69
CA PRO A 237 -3.47 11.53 18.31
C PRO A 237 -2.50 10.69 17.48
N PRO A 238 -1.64 9.86 18.11
CA PRO A 238 -0.67 9.06 17.38
C PRO A 238 -1.35 7.97 16.53
N LEU A 239 -0.65 7.54 15.49
CA LEU A 239 -1.04 6.45 14.60
C LEU A 239 -0.03 5.31 14.71
N ASN A 240 0.22 4.85 15.93
CA ASN A 240 1.35 3.99 16.27
C ASN A 240 1.04 2.49 16.36
N ASP A 241 2.09 1.68 16.25
CA ASP A 241 2.11 0.24 16.52
C ASP A 241 1.12 -0.58 15.68
N ILE A 242 0.97 -0.20 14.42
CA ILE A 242 0.05 -0.84 13.48
C ILE A 242 0.80 -1.90 12.68
N ARG A 243 0.18 -3.07 12.50
CA ARG A 243 0.71 -4.16 11.65
C ARG A 243 -0.25 -4.47 10.51
N LEU A 244 0.23 -4.39 9.28
CA LEU A 244 -0.53 -4.69 8.06
C LEU A 244 0.21 -5.77 7.31
N HIS A 245 -0.31 -6.99 7.30
CA HIS A 245 0.34 -8.08 6.61
C HIS A 245 -0.59 -9.12 6.04
N ASP A 246 -0.09 -9.94 5.11
CA ASP A 246 -0.87 -11.01 4.50
C ASP A 246 -2.15 -10.50 3.80
N LEU A 247 -2.15 -9.23 3.39
CA LEU A 247 -3.26 -8.60 2.68
C LEU A 247 -3.15 -8.87 1.19
N TYR A 248 -4.31 -9.07 0.57
CA TYR A 248 -4.43 -9.12 -0.88
C TYR A 248 -5.36 -8.00 -1.35
N ILE A 249 -4.75 -6.89 -1.73
CA ILE A 249 -5.47 -5.70 -2.21
C ILE A 249 -5.21 -5.58 -3.70
N HIS A 250 -6.27 -5.70 -4.50
CA HIS A 250 -6.09 -5.72 -5.94
C HIS A 250 -7.24 -5.14 -6.75
N ASP A 251 -6.94 -4.67 -7.95
CA ASP A 251 -7.93 -4.07 -8.85
C ASP A 251 -8.63 -2.89 -8.17
N THR A 252 -7.89 -1.89 -7.68
CA THR A 252 -8.47 -0.65 -7.13
C THR A 252 -8.45 0.45 -8.19
N ALA A 253 -9.42 1.35 -8.16
CA ALA A 253 -9.51 2.42 -9.15
C ALA A 253 -8.54 3.58 -8.86
N SER A 254 -8.06 3.69 -7.62
CA SER A 254 -7.04 4.65 -7.21
C SER A 254 -5.96 3.91 -6.41
N GLU A 255 -5.87 4.15 -5.10
CA GLU A 255 -4.77 3.66 -4.28
C GLU A 255 -4.95 2.22 -3.77
N GLY A 256 -3.86 1.54 -3.41
CA GLY A 256 -3.93 0.26 -2.69
C GLY A 256 -4.10 0.49 -1.19
N ILE A 257 -3.03 0.96 -0.55
CA ILE A 257 -3.03 1.38 0.87
C ILE A 257 -2.81 2.90 0.94
N TYR A 258 -3.67 3.60 1.69
CA TYR A 258 -3.49 4.97 2.14
C TYR A 258 -3.36 4.99 3.66
N PHE A 259 -2.18 5.36 4.16
CA PHE A 259 -1.90 5.48 5.60
C PHE A 259 -1.51 6.92 5.96
N GLY A 260 -2.08 7.45 7.04
CA GLY A 260 -1.75 8.76 7.58
C GLY A 260 -2.59 9.87 6.97
N SER A 261 -2.00 11.08 6.86
CA SER A 261 -2.70 12.28 6.39
C SER A 261 -1.80 13.11 5.48
N THR A 262 -2.34 13.57 4.36
CA THR A 262 -1.72 14.57 3.48
C THR A 262 -2.11 16.02 3.82
N GLN A 263 -2.83 16.23 4.93
CA GLN A 263 -3.19 17.57 5.39
C GLN A 263 -1.98 18.30 5.98
N GLY A 264 -2.05 19.63 6.05
CA GLY A 264 -0.99 20.44 6.67
C GLY A 264 -0.79 20.11 8.15
N ALA A 265 0.45 20.29 8.62
CA ALA A 265 0.85 20.06 10.00
C ALA A 265 -0.03 20.83 11.02
N PRO A 266 -0.21 20.31 12.25
CA PRO A 266 0.39 19.07 12.76
C PRO A 266 -0.36 17.80 12.28
N THR A 267 0.41 16.75 11.97
CA THR A 267 -0.12 15.48 11.44
C THR A 267 0.11 14.29 12.38
N PRO A 268 -0.74 13.23 12.35
CA PRO A 268 -0.50 12.02 13.16
C PRO A 268 0.82 11.36 12.77
N LEU A 269 1.71 11.19 13.74
CA LEU A 269 2.95 10.44 13.55
C LEU A 269 2.68 8.93 13.62
N GLY A 270 3.12 8.21 12.58
CA GLY A 270 2.99 6.77 12.43
C GLY A 270 4.25 6.02 12.87
N SER A 271 4.51 5.97 14.18
CA SER A 271 5.65 5.22 14.74
C SER A 271 5.32 3.73 14.89
N GLY A 272 6.31 2.85 14.74
CA GLY A 272 6.13 1.40 14.91
C GLY A 272 5.22 0.74 13.87
N LEU A 273 4.94 1.41 12.74
CA LEU A 273 4.17 0.82 11.63
C LEU A 273 4.96 -0.33 11.00
N LYS A 274 4.35 -1.51 10.89
CA LYS A 274 4.89 -2.65 10.13
C LYS A 274 3.98 -2.95 8.94
N VAL A 275 4.53 -2.95 7.73
CA VAL A 275 3.81 -3.32 6.50
C VAL A 275 4.58 -4.43 5.81
N TYR A 276 4.08 -5.66 5.82
CA TYR A 276 4.83 -6.78 5.27
C TYR A 276 4.01 -7.92 4.68
N ASN A 277 4.62 -8.71 3.80
CA ASN A 277 3.97 -9.85 3.14
C ASN A 277 2.64 -9.53 2.43
N ASN A 278 2.48 -8.30 1.92
CA ASN A 278 1.28 -7.89 1.22
C ASN A 278 1.42 -8.05 -0.30
N ARG A 279 0.32 -8.39 -0.95
CA ARG A 279 0.14 -8.30 -2.41
C ARG A 279 -0.74 -7.08 -2.71
N LEU A 280 -0.11 -6.00 -3.20
CA LEU A 280 -0.78 -4.77 -3.64
C LEU A 280 -0.68 -4.71 -5.17
N VAL A 281 -1.78 -5.01 -5.87
CA VAL A 281 -1.71 -5.44 -7.28
C VAL A 281 -2.74 -4.75 -8.16
N ARG A 282 -2.34 -4.16 -9.29
CA ARG A 282 -3.25 -3.52 -10.27
C ARG A 282 -4.08 -2.40 -9.65
N THR A 283 -3.40 -1.35 -9.20
CA THR A 283 -4.02 -0.13 -8.66
C THR A 283 -4.05 0.96 -9.72
N GLY A 284 -5.11 1.76 -9.75
CA GLY A 284 -5.26 2.84 -10.71
C GLY A 284 -4.19 3.93 -10.54
N THR A 285 -3.85 4.27 -9.29
CA THR A 285 -2.78 5.20 -8.91
C THR A 285 -1.77 4.49 -7.98
N GLU A 286 -1.24 5.15 -6.95
CA GLU A 286 -0.27 4.62 -6.00
C GLU A 286 -0.75 3.32 -5.33
N ALA A 287 -0.03 2.22 -5.55
CA ALA A 287 -0.30 0.96 -4.87
C ALA A 287 -0.04 1.06 -3.35
N LEU A 288 0.93 1.87 -2.95
CA LEU A 288 1.26 2.12 -1.55
C LEU A 288 1.51 3.60 -1.30
N GLN A 289 0.71 4.20 -0.42
CA GLN A 289 0.90 5.56 0.05
C GLN A 289 0.96 5.60 1.58
N LEU A 290 2.15 5.92 2.09
CA LEU A 290 2.43 6.01 3.52
C LEU A 290 2.80 7.45 3.88
N GLN A 291 2.11 8.05 4.84
CA GLN A 291 2.37 9.43 5.26
C GLN A 291 2.80 9.49 6.72
N ASN A 292 3.69 10.44 7.03
CA ASN A 292 4.13 10.79 8.39
C ASN A 292 4.69 9.61 9.19
N LEU A 293 5.54 8.79 8.57
CA LEU A 293 6.18 7.68 9.25
C LEU A 293 7.18 8.17 10.31
N GLY A 294 7.15 7.52 11.48
CA GLY A 294 8.02 7.78 12.61
C GLY A 294 8.92 6.60 12.97
N ASP A 295 9.58 6.72 14.13
CA ASP A 295 10.53 5.73 14.65
C ASP A 295 9.97 4.30 14.68
N GLY A 296 10.81 3.32 14.34
CA GLY A 296 10.47 1.90 14.33
C GLY A 296 9.61 1.45 13.14
N ALA A 297 9.25 2.35 12.22
CA ALA A 297 8.49 1.98 11.03
C ALA A 297 9.31 1.10 10.09
N GLU A 298 8.68 0.04 9.56
CA GLU A 298 9.33 -0.95 8.70
C GLU A 298 8.36 -1.45 7.62
N VAL A 299 8.82 -1.40 6.38
CA VAL A 299 8.07 -1.86 5.20
C VAL A 299 8.91 -2.92 4.51
N HIS A 300 8.47 -4.18 4.54
CA HIS A 300 9.32 -5.26 4.04
C HIS A 300 8.57 -6.42 3.40
N HIS A 301 9.24 -7.11 2.48
CA HIS A 301 8.72 -8.33 1.88
C HIS A 301 7.31 -8.17 1.24
N ASN A 302 7.03 -7.01 0.68
CA ASN A 302 5.79 -6.76 -0.05
C ASN A 302 6.01 -6.92 -1.56
N VAL A 303 4.96 -7.30 -2.28
CA VAL A 303 4.90 -7.17 -3.73
C VAL A 303 3.90 -6.08 -4.08
N ILE A 304 4.43 -5.00 -4.65
CA ILE A 304 3.74 -3.77 -5.01
C ILE A 304 3.84 -3.67 -6.54
N ALA A 305 2.89 -4.28 -7.23
CA ALA A 305 3.02 -4.60 -8.65
C ALA A 305 1.85 -4.05 -9.48
N TYR A 306 2.14 -3.62 -10.69
CA TYR A 306 1.15 -3.03 -11.59
C TYR A 306 0.47 -1.81 -10.95
N GLY A 307 1.25 -0.96 -10.28
CA GLY A 307 0.75 0.33 -9.79
C GLY A 307 0.62 1.36 -10.90
N ALA A 308 -0.22 2.38 -10.68
CA ALA A 308 -0.51 3.47 -11.62
C ALA A 308 -1.04 3.03 -13.00
N LEU A 309 -1.95 2.06 -13.03
CA LEU A 309 -2.51 1.59 -14.31
C LEU A 309 -3.31 2.68 -15.03
N ASP A 310 -3.88 3.64 -14.31
CA ASP A 310 -4.67 4.74 -14.88
C ASP A 310 -3.82 5.95 -15.28
N TRP A 311 -2.50 5.82 -15.43
CA TRP A 311 -1.59 6.94 -15.74
C TRP A 311 -1.98 7.84 -16.92
N ARG A 312 -2.74 7.33 -17.90
CA ARG A 312 -3.28 8.15 -19.01
C ARG A 312 -4.41 9.08 -18.58
N ALA A 313 -5.16 8.70 -17.56
CA ALA A 313 -6.38 9.36 -17.13
C ALA A 313 -6.51 9.59 -15.61
N ALA A 314 -5.41 9.45 -14.86
CA ALA A 314 -5.33 9.61 -13.42
C ALA A 314 -6.07 10.87 -12.95
N PHE A 315 -6.61 10.91 -11.74
CA PHE A 315 -7.48 12.01 -11.29
C PHE A 315 -6.74 13.35 -11.04
N GLN A 316 -5.42 13.34 -10.97
CA GLN A 316 -4.58 14.54 -10.93
C GLN A 316 -3.21 14.27 -11.58
N GLN A 317 -2.52 15.33 -12.00
CA GLN A 317 -1.12 15.24 -12.41
C GLN A 317 -0.26 14.73 -11.24
N TYR A 318 0.67 13.82 -11.53
CA TYR A 318 1.53 13.18 -10.53
C TYR A 318 0.75 12.33 -9.51
N GLN A 319 -0.36 11.73 -9.92
CA GLN A 319 -1.05 10.67 -9.15
C GLN A 319 -0.98 9.37 -9.94
N ASP A 320 0.22 9.06 -10.38
CA ASP A 320 0.56 7.97 -11.28
C ASP A 320 1.96 7.40 -10.98
N HIS A 321 2.34 7.47 -9.69
CA HIS A 321 3.50 6.76 -9.16
C HIS A 321 3.10 5.36 -8.70
N ASN A 322 4.10 4.48 -8.54
CA ASN A 322 3.85 3.17 -7.93
C ASN A 322 3.66 3.27 -6.42
N ALA A 323 4.57 3.96 -5.74
CA ALA A 323 4.52 4.15 -4.30
C ALA A 323 4.90 5.58 -3.90
N GLN A 324 4.39 5.99 -2.74
CA GLN A 324 4.74 7.23 -2.08
C GLN A 324 4.95 6.99 -0.59
N ALA A 325 6.01 7.58 -0.03
CA ALA A 325 6.28 7.54 1.40
C ALA A 325 6.75 8.91 1.90
N GLN A 326 6.15 9.39 2.99
CA GLN A 326 6.63 10.55 3.74
C GLN A 326 7.09 10.11 5.13
N VAL A 327 8.28 10.58 5.51
CA VAL A 327 8.90 10.30 6.81
C VAL A 327 9.12 11.59 7.59
N ARG A 328 9.14 11.47 8.92
CA ARG A 328 9.28 12.59 9.83
C ARG A 328 10.53 12.50 10.70
N GLY A 329 10.67 11.44 11.49
CA GLY A 329 11.82 11.28 12.40
C GLY A 329 11.96 9.86 12.94
N GLY A 330 13.14 9.54 13.48
CA GLY A 330 13.48 8.20 13.99
C GLY A 330 14.11 7.27 12.96
N HIS A 331 14.24 5.99 13.32
CA HIS A 331 14.80 4.93 12.47
C HIS A 331 13.70 4.22 11.67
N ILE A 332 13.80 4.28 10.35
CA ILE A 332 12.78 3.78 9.42
C ILE A 332 13.44 2.91 8.35
N ARG A 333 12.84 1.76 8.05
CA ARG A 333 13.43 0.75 7.16
C ARG A 333 12.47 0.31 6.06
N PHE A 334 12.97 0.24 4.84
CA PHE A 334 12.28 -0.29 3.67
C PHE A 334 13.16 -1.38 3.06
N HIS A 335 12.77 -2.65 3.16
CA HIS A 335 13.66 -3.70 2.66
C HIS A 335 13.00 -4.94 2.07
N HIS A 336 13.69 -5.59 1.14
CA HIS A 336 13.22 -6.84 0.52
C HIS A 336 11.86 -6.71 -0.20
N ASN A 337 11.46 -5.49 -0.57
CA ASN A 337 10.22 -5.25 -1.31
C ASN A 337 10.45 -5.34 -2.82
N VAL A 338 9.36 -5.59 -3.53
CA VAL A 338 9.26 -5.54 -4.98
C VAL A 338 8.33 -4.39 -5.38
N PHE A 339 8.85 -3.45 -6.17
CA PHE A 339 8.09 -2.33 -6.76
C PHE A 339 8.11 -2.44 -8.29
N LEU A 340 6.96 -2.70 -8.90
CA LEU A 340 6.83 -2.89 -10.35
C LEU A 340 5.72 -2.04 -10.95
N GLY A 341 6.01 -1.32 -12.03
CA GLY A 341 5.03 -0.42 -12.67
C GLY A 341 5.12 1.00 -12.09
N GLY A 342 4.24 1.91 -12.53
CA GLY A 342 4.35 3.34 -12.24
C GLY A 342 4.69 4.14 -13.51
N ALA A 343 3.99 5.25 -13.76
CA ALA A 343 4.31 6.10 -14.90
C ALA A 343 5.30 7.20 -14.52
N ALA A 344 5.01 7.95 -13.45
CA ALA A 344 5.84 9.08 -13.03
C ALA A 344 7.09 8.67 -12.23
N ALA A 345 6.94 7.74 -11.27
CA ALA A 345 8.06 7.18 -10.51
C ALA A 345 7.74 5.82 -9.90
N LEU A 346 8.77 5.03 -9.58
CA LEU A 346 8.64 3.81 -8.77
C LEU A 346 8.47 4.15 -7.28
N LEU A 347 9.12 5.23 -6.82
CA LEU A 347 8.93 5.73 -5.47
C LEU A 347 9.08 7.25 -5.42
N ASN A 348 8.08 7.91 -4.86
CA ASN A 348 8.20 9.27 -4.36
C ASN A 348 8.41 9.25 -2.84
N PHE A 349 9.57 9.69 -2.41
CA PHE A 349 9.96 9.70 -1.02
C PHE A 349 10.14 11.14 -0.53
N PHE A 350 9.50 11.49 0.58
CA PHE A 350 9.50 12.83 1.14
C PHE A 350 9.98 12.86 2.59
N VAL A 351 10.90 13.77 2.90
CA VAL A 351 11.28 14.09 4.28
C VAL A 351 10.53 15.34 4.73
N GLY A 352 9.77 15.24 5.80
CA GLY A 352 8.92 16.34 6.28
C GLY A 352 8.84 16.43 7.79
N ALA A 353 9.99 16.50 8.46
CA ALA A 353 10.05 16.66 9.91
C ALA A 353 9.24 17.87 10.39
N GLU A 354 8.52 17.70 11.49
CA GLU A 354 7.86 18.77 12.25
C GLU A 354 8.65 19.06 13.55
N SER A 355 8.31 20.17 14.21
CA SER A 355 8.96 20.56 15.47
C SER A 355 8.79 19.48 16.55
N GLY A 356 9.90 19.08 17.17
CA GLY A 356 9.93 18.05 18.21
C GLY A 356 10.19 16.63 17.71
N ASP A 357 10.23 16.41 16.39
CA ASP A 357 10.58 15.11 15.83
C ASP A 357 12.05 14.74 16.10
N ALA A 358 12.30 13.45 16.31
CA ALA A 358 13.65 12.93 16.45
C ALA A 358 14.44 13.04 15.13
N PRO A 359 15.79 13.11 15.17
CA PRO A 359 16.61 13.02 13.96
C PRO A 359 16.27 11.80 13.12
N LEU A 360 16.33 11.95 11.81
CA LEU A 360 15.89 10.91 10.88
C LEU A 360 17.05 9.99 10.48
N ASN A 361 16.82 8.68 10.52
CA ASN A 361 17.68 7.67 9.90
C ASN A 361 16.82 6.74 9.04
N VAL A 362 16.97 6.79 7.72
CA VAL A 362 16.17 5.97 6.80
C VAL A 362 17.06 5.06 5.99
N GLU A 363 16.67 3.79 5.92
CA GLU A 363 17.40 2.75 5.20
C GLU A 363 16.48 2.09 4.16
N PHE A 364 16.92 2.10 2.90
CA PHE A 364 16.34 1.32 1.83
C PHE A 364 17.33 0.22 1.44
N THR A 365 17.03 -1.02 1.79
CA THR A 365 17.95 -2.14 1.57
C THR A 365 17.34 -3.30 0.81
N ASP A 366 18.08 -3.86 -0.15
CA ASP A 366 17.70 -5.12 -0.79
C ASP A 366 16.30 -5.08 -1.48
N ASN A 367 15.87 -3.92 -1.99
CA ASN A 367 14.63 -3.81 -2.74
C ASN A 367 14.86 -3.97 -4.26
N TYR A 368 13.84 -4.46 -4.96
CA TYR A 368 13.81 -4.56 -6.42
C TYR A 368 12.81 -3.55 -7.00
N PHE A 369 13.27 -2.70 -7.90
CA PHE A 369 12.51 -1.64 -8.55
C PHE A 369 12.55 -1.83 -10.07
N ALA A 370 11.39 -1.93 -10.73
CA ALA A 370 11.39 -2.06 -12.18
C ALA A 370 10.18 -1.47 -12.91
N ASP A 371 10.41 -1.14 -14.18
CA ASP A 371 9.39 -0.83 -15.19
C ASP A 371 8.60 0.46 -14.92
N THR A 372 9.23 1.61 -15.18
CA THR A 372 8.56 2.93 -15.12
C THR A 372 8.80 3.75 -16.39
N LEU A 373 7.91 4.72 -16.67
CA LEU A 373 7.97 5.56 -17.88
C LEU A 373 8.78 6.85 -17.68
N SER A 374 9.04 7.26 -16.44
CA SER A 374 9.70 8.53 -16.14
C SER A 374 10.86 8.33 -15.19
N LEU A 375 10.74 8.51 -13.87
CA LEU A 375 11.86 8.53 -12.95
C LEU A 375 11.96 7.21 -12.16
N GLY A 376 13.15 6.79 -11.76
CA GLY A 376 13.28 5.69 -10.81
C GLY A 376 12.69 6.10 -9.46
N LEU A 377 13.34 7.06 -8.80
CA LEU A 377 12.98 7.53 -7.48
C LEU A 377 13.13 9.04 -7.39
N TYR A 378 12.15 9.68 -6.76
CA TYR A 378 12.25 11.07 -6.34
C TYR A 378 12.42 11.14 -4.83
N VAL A 379 13.40 11.92 -4.37
CA VAL A 379 13.64 12.23 -2.96
C VAL A 379 13.45 13.73 -2.77
N GLY A 380 12.36 14.11 -2.10
CA GLY A 380 11.96 15.50 -1.88
C GLY A 380 11.75 15.87 -0.41
N GLY A 381 11.31 17.11 -0.19
CA GLY A 381 11.09 17.65 1.15
C GLY A 381 12.30 18.36 1.75
N THR A 382 12.34 18.49 3.07
CA THR A 382 13.37 19.23 3.81
C THR A 382 14.01 18.30 4.83
N ALA A 383 15.26 17.91 4.57
CA ALA A 383 16.04 17.07 5.47
C ALA A 383 17.17 17.90 6.10
N ALA A 384 17.30 17.80 7.43
CA ALA A 384 18.34 18.47 8.19
C ALA A 384 19.72 17.80 7.95
N ASN A 385 20.80 18.54 8.22
CA ASN A 385 22.16 18.02 8.04
C ASN A 385 22.49 16.83 8.97
N THR A 386 21.72 16.65 10.03
CA THR A 386 21.83 15.54 10.99
C THR A 386 21.14 14.27 10.52
N ASP A 387 20.24 14.38 9.54
CA ASP A 387 19.47 13.26 9.02
C ASP A 387 20.34 12.37 8.13
N ARG A 388 19.98 11.10 8.02
CA ARG A 388 20.72 10.11 7.23
C ARG A 388 19.76 9.36 6.31
N LEU A 389 20.08 9.35 5.02
CA LEU A 389 19.35 8.59 4.02
C LEU A 389 20.30 7.59 3.36
N THR A 390 20.04 6.30 3.53
CA THR A 390 20.89 5.21 3.03
C THR A 390 20.13 4.35 2.04
N TRP A 391 20.73 4.11 0.88
CA TRP A 391 20.23 3.20 -0.15
C TRP A 391 21.29 2.16 -0.43
N GLU A 392 21.02 0.92 -0.07
CA GLU A 392 22.02 -0.14 -0.10
C GLU A 392 21.51 -1.40 -0.80
N ARG A 393 22.31 -1.97 -1.71
CA ARG A 393 22.01 -3.23 -2.41
C ARG A 393 20.65 -3.25 -3.14
N ASN A 394 20.10 -2.11 -3.52
CA ASN A 394 18.86 -2.09 -4.32
C ASN A 394 19.15 -2.37 -5.79
N ALA A 395 18.15 -2.89 -6.51
CA ALA A 395 18.23 -3.20 -7.92
C ALA A 395 17.23 -2.38 -8.73
N PHE A 396 17.67 -1.79 -9.84
CA PHE A 396 16.85 -0.93 -10.70
C PHE A 396 16.89 -1.36 -12.16
N ARG A 397 15.73 -1.56 -12.79
CA ARG A 397 15.68 -1.89 -14.21
C ARG A 397 14.43 -1.43 -14.95
N GLY A 398 14.47 -1.50 -16.29
CA GLY A 398 13.33 -1.14 -17.13
C GLY A 398 12.91 0.33 -17.00
N LEU A 399 13.87 1.24 -16.89
CA LEU A 399 13.65 2.68 -16.71
C LEU A 399 13.61 3.42 -18.06
N ASP A 400 12.84 2.89 -19.00
CA ASP A 400 12.77 3.42 -20.37
C ASP A 400 11.83 4.63 -20.41
N PHE A 401 12.33 5.78 -20.88
CA PHE A 401 11.52 6.99 -20.92
C PHE A 401 10.38 6.88 -21.95
N GLY A 402 9.14 6.99 -21.47
CA GLY A 402 7.91 6.99 -22.27
C GLY A 402 6.87 8.00 -21.81
N TYR A 403 7.18 8.80 -20.78
CA TYR A 403 6.22 9.71 -20.14
C TYR A 403 5.71 10.84 -21.04
N ALA A 404 6.45 11.13 -22.13
CA ALA A 404 6.06 12.08 -23.16
C ALA A 404 4.74 11.72 -23.88
N GLU A 405 4.30 10.46 -23.79
CA GLU A 405 3.02 10.02 -24.35
C GLU A 405 1.82 10.74 -23.73
N VAL A 406 1.91 11.09 -22.45
CA VAL A 406 0.87 11.87 -21.74
C VAL A 406 1.32 13.31 -21.51
N TYR A 407 2.62 13.54 -21.31
CA TYR A 407 3.17 14.86 -21.02
C TYR A 407 4.20 15.27 -22.07
N PRO A 408 3.81 15.84 -23.24
CA PRO A 408 4.70 16.05 -24.38
C PRO A 408 5.94 16.92 -24.12
N THR A 409 5.92 17.73 -23.06
CA THR A 409 7.06 18.57 -22.64
C THR A 409 7.96 17.89 -21.62
N ALA A 410 7.59 16.71 -21.13
CA ALA A 410 8.45 15.93 -20.24
C ALA A 410 9.70 15.47 -20.98
N THR A 411 10.81 15.43 -20.27
CA THR A 411 12.10 14.97 -20.78
C THR A 411 12.62 13.84 -19.92
N ASP A 412 13.45 12.98 -20.50
CA ASP A 412 14.11 11.91 -19.75
C ASP A 412 14.96 12.54 -18.63
N PRO A 413 14.72 12.19 -17.35
CA PRO A 413 15.55 12.68 -16.25
C PRO A 413 17.03 12.34 -16.40
N GLY A 414 17.34 11.26 -17.14
CA GLY A 414 18.72 10.79 -17.36
C GLY A 414 19.39 10.23 -16.10
N VAL A 415 18.62 10.05 -15.03
CA VAL A 415 19.06 9.56 -13.72
C VAL A 415 18.06 8.58 -13.11
N ILE A 416 18.51 7.76 -12.17
CA ILE A 416 17.65 6.90 -11.35
C ILE A 416 17.10 7.68 -10.17
N PHE A 417 17.99 8.34 -9.42
CA PHE A 417 17.64 9.15 -8.27
C PHE A 417 17.60 10.64 -8.63
N GLY A 418 16.42 11.23 -8.50
CA GLY A 418 16.22 12.68 -8.51
C GLY A 418 16.13 13.21 -7.08
N PHE A 419 17.02 14.13 -6.69
CA PHE A 419 16.99 14.78 -5.38
C PHE A 419 16.48 16.22 -5.51
N GLY A 420 15.52 16.58 -4.66
CA GLY A 420 15.07 17.96 -4.51
C GLY A 420 16.16 18.86 -3.91
N ASN A 421 16.20 20.12 -4.34
CA ASN A 421 17.24 21.08 -3.93
C ASN A 421 17.27 21.39 -2.42
N ALA A 422 16.17 21.11 -1.71
CA ALA A 422 16.06 21.32 -0.26
C ALA A 422 16.60 20.15 0.58
N ILE A 423 17.02 19.05 -0.06
CA ILE A 423 17.69 17.93 0.62
C ILE A 423 19.13 18.33 0.93
N ARG A 424 19.42 18.55 2.21
CA ARG A 424 20.76 18.90 2.71
C ARG A 424 21.42 17.77 3.51
N SER A 425 20.64 16.78 3.93
CA SER A 425 21.10 15.59 4.64
C SER A 425 22.11 14.79 3.81
N PRO A 426 23.16 14.23 4.42
CA PRO A 426 23.99 13.23 3.76
C PRO A 426 23.17 12.06 3.20
N VAL A 427 23.41 11.74 1.93
CA VAL A 427 22.81 10.59 1.24
C VAL A 427 23.90 9.60 0.89
N THR A 428 23.72 8.34 1.29
CA THR A 428 24.66 7.25 0.98
C THR A 428 24.03 6.28 -0.01
N LEU A 429 24.72 6.02 -1.12
CA LEU A 429 24.33 5.01 -2.12
C LEU A 429 25.41 3.93 -2.15
N THR A 430 25.12 2.72 -1.68
CA THR A 430 26.10 1.65 -1.54
C THR A 430 25.66 0.39 -2.27
N ASP A 431 26.53 -0.18 -3.10
CA ASP A 431 26.33 -1.50 -3.73
C ASP A 431 24.99 -1.67 -4.48
N ASN A 432 24.38 -0.58 -4.94
CA ASN A 432 23.18 -0.65 -5.77
C ASN A 432 23.55 -1.09 -7.19
N ARG A 433 22.66 -1.84 -7.84
CA ARG A 433 22.82 -2.33 -9.20
C ARG A 433 21.75 -1.74 -10.09
N TRP A 434 22.12 -1.27 -11.28
CA TRP A 434 21.13 -0.79 -12.25
C TRP A 434 21.51 -1.10 -13.68
N GLU A 435 20.51 -1.23 -14.55
CA GLU A 435 20.73 -1.40 -15.99
C GLU A 435 20.22 -0.21 -16.81
N GLY A 436 20.70 -0.10 -18.04
CA GLY A 436 20.29 0.92 -19.00
C GLY A 436 21.22 2.13 -19.09
N GLY A 437 20.79 3.13 -19.86
CA GLY A 437 21.62 4.30 -20.21
C GLY A 437 21.66 5.42 -19.16
N ARG A 438 20.87 5.32 -18.08
CA ARG A 438 20.78 6.38 -17.06
C ARG A 438 21.95 6.33 -16.09
N ARG A 439 22.27 7.49 -15.54
CA ARG A 439 23.21 7.62 -14.42
C ARG A 439 22.51 7.26 -13.11
N LEU A 440 23.27 6.91 -12.08
CA LEU A 440 22.69 6.70 -10.76
C LEU A 440 22.04 7.99 -10.23
N VAL A 441 22.78 9.11 -10.34
CA VAL A 441 22.39 10.45 -9.87
C VAL A 441 23.09 11.50 -10.73
N HIS A 442 22.59 12.74 -10.73
CA HIS A 442 23.25 13.86 -11.41
C HIS A 442 24.68 14.07 -10.89
N GLY A 443 25.60 14.43 -11.79
CA GLY A 443 26.99 14.72 -11.44
C GLY A 443 27.91 13.50 -11.27
N LEU A 444 27.38 12.27 -11.27
CA LEU A 444 28.18 11.04 -11.27
C LEU A 444 28.03 10.27 -12.59
N THR A 445 29.16 9.91 -13.21
CA THR A 445 29.20 9.15 -14.47
C THR A 445 29.41 7.64 -14.27
N GLY A 446 29.63 7.20 -13.03
CA GLY A 446 29.77 5.79 -12.64
C GLY A 446 29.09 5.53 -11.29
N GLY A 447 29.35 4.37 -10.69
CA GLY A 447 28.73 3.97 -9.43
C GLY A 447 29.52 4.28 -8.17
N THR A 448 30.62 5.01 -8.27
CA THR A 448 31.41 5.46 -7.11
C THR A 448 31.83 6.92 -7.28
N GLY A 449 31.76 7.70 -6.21
CA GLY A 449 32.12 9.12 -6.18
C GLY A 449 31.21 9.94 -5.27
N THR A 450 31.43 11.26 -5.26
CA THR A 450 30.62 12.21 -4.47
C THR A 450 30.04 13.27 -5.38
N SER A 451 28.76 13.62 -5.20
CA SER A 451 28.12 14.75 -5.88
C SER A 451 27.13 15.43 -4.95
N GLY A 452 27.40 16.70 -4.61
CA GLY A 452 26.59 17.43 -3.64
C GLY A 452 26.55 16.70 -2.29
N VAL A 453 25.34 16.39 -1.82
CA VAL A 453 25.10 15.66 -0.57
C VAL A 453 25.22 14.13 -0.71
N VAL A 454 25.44 13.62 -1.92
CA VAL A 454 25.45 12.19 -2.22
C VAL A 454 26.88 11.66 -2.19
N THR A 455 27.10 10.59 -1.42
CA THR A 455 28.30 9.75 -1.46
C THR A 455 27.92 8.36 -1.96
N ALA A 456 28.52 7.93 -3.07
CA ALA A 456 28.26 6.66 -3.73
C ALA A 456 29.50 5.75 -3.68
N THR A 457 29.33 4.49 -3.29
CA THR A 457 30.41 3.48 -3.23
C THR A 457 29.92 2.13 -3.75
N GLY A 458 30.72 1.45 -4.58
CA GLY A 458 30.47 0.05 -4.96
C GLY A 458 29.24 -0.19 -5.86
N ASN A 459 28.51 0.85 -6.27
CA ASN A 459 27.36 0.69 -7.15
C ASN A 459 27.82 0.27 -8.56
N VAL A 460 27.00 -0.52 -9.26
CA VAL A 460 27.33 -1.10 -10.56
C VAL A 460 26.25 -0.81 -11.60
N ASN A 461 26.63 -0.13 -12.70
CA ASN A 461 25.83 -0.11 -13.93
C ASN A 461 26.12 -1.40 -14.73
N GLY A 462 25.14 -2.29 -14.82
CA GLY A 462 25.24 -3.54 -15.55
C GLY A 462 23.90 -4.24 -15.63
N ALA A 463 23.82 -5.37 -16.35
CA ALA A 463 22.59 -6.15 -16.44
C ALA A 463 22.03 -6.42 -15.04
N VAL A 464 20.72 -6.35 -14.83
CA VAL A 464 20.04 -6.73 -13.59
C VAL A 464 19.17 -7.95 -13.89
N ALA A 465 19.28 -9.01 -13.07
CA ALA A 465 18.48 -10.21 -13.30
C ALA A 465 16.98 -9.87 -13.25
N PRO A 466 16.17 -10.32 -14.23
CA PRO A 466 14.74 -10.07 -14.17
C PRO A 466 14.10 -10.80 -12.98
N LEU A 467 13.24 -10.12 -12.24
CA LEU A 467 12.36 -10.78 -11.30
C LEU A 467 11.38 -11.69 -12.05
N ALA A 468 11.30 -12.94 -11.61
CA ALA A 468 10.31 -13.90 -12.06
C ALA A 468 9.42 -14.29 -10.88
N PHE A 469 8.12 -14.36 -11.11
CA PHE A 469 7.14 -14.86 -10.15
C PHE A 469 6.79 -16.32 -10.46
N VAL A 470 6.22 -17.01 -9.47
CA VAL A 470 5.73 -18.39 -9.64
C VAL A 470 4.66 -18.46 -10.74
N ASP A 471 3.61 -17.64 -10.64
CA ASP A 471 2.58 -17.52 -11.68
C ASP A 471 1.80 -16.21 -11.54
N THR A 472 2.02 -15.27 -12.46
CA THR A 472 1.24 -14.02 -12.49
C THR A 472 -0.18 -14.23 -13.04
N GLY A 473 -0.40 -15.29 -13.83
CA GLY A 473 -1.59 -15.48 -14.66
C GLY A 473 -1.67 -14.54 -15.88
N LEU A 474 -0.66 -13.69 -16.10
CA LEU A 474 -0.55 -12.90 -17.34
C LEU A 474 0.08 -13.74 -18.46
N PRO A 475 -0.16 -13.40 -19.75
CA PRO A 475 0.54 -14.05 -20.85
C PRO A 475 2.06 -14.05 -20.65
N ALA A 476 2.71 -15.18 -20.95
CA ALA A 476 4.15 -15.34 -20.74
C ALA A 476 4.96 -14.22 -21.43
N GLY A 477 5.95 -13.69 -20.72
CA GLY A 477 6.81 -12.61 -21.21
C GLY A 477 6.16 -11.23 -21.23
N THR A 478 4.95 -11.06 -20.70
CA THR A 478 4.32 -9.73 -20.54
C THR A 478 5.20 -8.85 -19.63
N PRO A 479 5.76 -7.74 -20.13
CA PRO A 479 6.44 -6.77 -19.28
C PRO A 479 5.45 -6.13 -18.29
N THR A 480 5.88 -5.79 -17.08
CA THR A 480 4.96 -5.22 -16.06
C THR A 480 4.23 -3.97 -16.58
N ARG A 481 4.95 -3.12 -17.34
CA ARG A 481 4.43 -1.90 -17.96
C ARG A 481 3.44 -2.11 -19.13
N ALA A 482 3.24 -3.35 -19.58
CA ALA A 482 2.38 -3.63 -20.72
C ALA A 482 0.90 -3.72 -20.34
N LEU A 483 0.60 -3.82 -19.05
CA LEU A 483 -0.74 -3.72 -18.49
C LEU A 483 -1.05 -2.26 -18.16
N GLU A 484 -2.21 -1.78 -18.57
CA GLU A 484 -2.75 -0.45 -18.21
C GLU A 484 -4.25 -0.53 -17.94
N MET A 485 -4.85 0.50 -17.37
CA MET A 485 -6.30 0.61 -17.27
C MET A 485 -6.85 1.09 -18.61
N TRP A 486 -7.96 0.50 -19.06
CA TRP A 486 -8.62 0.99 -20.27
C TRP A 486 -9.20 2.39 -20.01
N THR A 487 -8.95 3.31 -20.94
CA THR A 487 -9.56 4.64 -20.99
C THR A 487 -9.82 5.01 -22.45
N ASP A 488 -10.85 5.81 -22.71
CA ASP A 488 -11.12 6.32 -24.05
C ASP A 488 -10.18 7.47 -24.43
N ARG A 489 -9.71 8.24 -23.43
CA ARG A 489 -8.90 9.44 -23.60
C ARG A 489 -7.75 9.52 -22.62
N ALA A 490 -6.61 10.03 -23.10
CA ALA A 490 -5.52 10.46 -22.23
C ALA A 490 -5.87 11.83 -21.64
N THR A 491 -6.68 11.87 -20.57
CA THR A 491 -7.25 13.12 -20.04
C THR A 491 -6.19 14.08 -19.50
N ARG A 492 -5.00 13.57 -19.16
CA ARG A 492 -3.85 14.37 -18.72
C ARG A 492 -3.03 14.97 -19.84
N ALA A 493 -3.19 14.49 -21.07
CA ALA A 493 -2.49 15.04 -22.22
C ALA A 493 -3.19 16.30 -22.78
N PRO A 494 -2.42 17.26 -23.35
CA PRO A 494 -2.99 18.44 -24.00
C PRO A 494 -4.04 18.06 -25.05
N GLY A 495 -5.25 18.62 -24.92
CA GLY A 495 -6.37 18.33 -25.84
C GLY A 495 -7.07 16.98 -25.61
N SER A 496 -6.71 16.24 -24.56
CA SER A 496 -7.33 14.96 -24.17
C SER A 496 -7.57 14.00 -25.34
N PRO A 497 -6.52 13.64 -26.11
CA PRO A 497 -6.65 12.82 -27.31
C PRO A 497 -7.21 11.43 -27.00
N LEU A 498 -7.84 10.83 -28.01
CA LEU A 498 -8.31 9.44 -27.94
C LEU A 498 -7.13 8.48 -27.81
N VAL A 499 -7.26 7.46 -26.96
CA VAL A 499 -6.26 6.40 -26.82
C VAL A 499 -6.48 5.33 -27.88
N THR A 500 -5.39 4.92 -28.54
CA THR A 500 -5.38 3.81 -29.49
C THR A 500 -4.59 2.66 -28.91
N TYR A 501 -5.23 1.50 -28.80
CA TYR A 501 -4.61 0.28 -28.30
C TYR A 501 -4.15 -0.57 -29.48
N ALA A 502 -2.85 -0.85 -29.57
CA ALA A 502 -2.31 -1.77 -30.56
C ALA A 502 -2.76 -3.21 -30.31
N ALA A 503 -2.77 -4.05 -31.36
CA ALA A 503 -3.05 -5.48 -31.21
C ALA A 503 -2.07 -6.12 -30.19
N GLY A 504 -2.60 -6.99 -29.33
CA GLY A 504 -1.86 -7.64 -28.24
C GLY A 504 -1.77 -6.83 -26.94
N ARG A 505 -2.16 -5.54 -26.92
CA ARG A 505 -2.17 -4.74 -25.68
C ARG A 505 -3.10 -5.35 -24.63
N LEU A 506 -2.63 -5.34 -23.38
CA LEU A 506 -3.39 -5.82 -22.23
C LEU A 506 -3.97 -4.64 -21.45
N VAL A 507 -5.25 -4.72 -21.12
CA VAL A 507 -5.92 -3.70 -20.31
C VAL A 507 -6.77 -4.32 -19.21
N MET A 508 -6.86 -3.61 -18.09
CA MET A 508 -7.89 -3.85 -17.08
C MET A 508 -9.11 -2.98 -17.39
N TYR A 509 -10.31 -3.57 -17.34
CA TYR A 509 -11.59 -2.86 -17.43
C TYR A 509 -12.60 -3.50 -16.47
N ASP A 510 -13.14 -2.73 -15.53
CA ASP A 510 -14.06 -3.20 -14.49
C ASP A 510 -13.58 -4.49 -13.77
N GLY A 511 -12.27 -4.55 -13.49
CA GLY A 511 -11.64 -5.66 -12.77
C GLY A 511 -11.48 -6.93 -13.60
N GLN A 512 -11.65 -6.83 -14.92
CA GLN A 512 -11.46 -7.91 -15.88
C GLN A 512 -10.28 -7.61 -16.80
N LEU A 513 -9.50 -8.64 -17.12
CA LEU A 513 -8.37 -8.55 -18.03
C LEU A 513 -8.82 -8.75 -19.48
N TYR A 514 -8.39 -7.88 -20.38
CA TYR A 514 -8.63 -7.97 -21.80
C TYR A 514 -7.35 -7.85 -22.61
N ARG A 515 -7.34 -8.49 -23.78
CA ARG A 515 -6.32 -8.36 -24.81
C ARG A 515 -6.92 -7.79 -26.08
N ALA A 516 -6.31 -6.74 -26.65
CA ALA A 516 -6.72 -6.22 -27.94
C ALA A 516 -6.43 -7.25 -29.05
N ARG A 517 -7.44 -7.67 -29.82
CA ARG A 517 -7.29 -8.56 -30.98
C ARG A 517 -6.73 -7.83 -32.19
N VAL A 518 -7.13 -6.59 -32.35
CA VAL A 518 -6.74 -5.69 -33.44
C VAL A 518 -6.44 -4.31 -32.87
N SER A 519 -5.71 -3.50 -33.63
CA SER A 519 -5.55 -2.09 -33.30
C SER A 519 -6.91 -1.41 -33.28
N ASN A 520 -7.27 -0.74 -32.18
CA ASN A 520 -8.58 -0.11 -32.05
C ASN A 520 -8.53 1.17 -31.20
N THR A 521 -9.53 2.02 -31.38
CA THR A 521 -9.67 3.33 -30.73
C THR A 521 -11.13 3.48 -30.31
N ASN A 522 -11.38 3.92 -29.07
CA ASN A 522 -12.74 4.16 -28.55
C ASN A 522 -13.67 2.92 -28.67
N LYS A 523 -13.13 1.72 -28.47
CA LYS A 523 -13.87 0.47 -28.39
C LYS A 523 -13.84 -0.03 -26.95
N VAL A 524 -14.98 0.02 -26.28
CA VAL A 524 -15.13 -0.44 -24.89
C VAL A 524 -15.01 -1.98 -24.87
N PRO A 525 -14.16 -2.58 -24.02
CA PRO A 525 -13.82 -4.00 -24.12
C PRO A 525 -14.99 -4.98 -24.12
N PRO A 526 -15.91 -4.98 -23.13
CA PRO A 526 -17.05 -5.89 -23.15
C PRO A 526 -18.07 -5.61 -24.27
N GLU A 527 -18.11 -4.38 -24.80
CA GLU A 527 -19.07 -3.97 -25.84
C GLU A 527 -18.56 -4.24 -27.26
N SER A 528 -17.26 -4.55 -27.41
CA SER A 528 -16.59 -4.73 -28.71
C SER A 528 -15.79 -6.05 -28.77
N PRO A 529 -16.45 -7.22 -28.70
CA PRO A 529 -15.78 -8.54 -28.63
C PRO A 529 -15.04 -8.95 -29.91
N SER A 530 -15.29 -8.26 -31.03
CA SER A 530 -14.47 -8.37 -32.26
C SER A 530 -13.07 -7.77 -32.08
N ASP A 531 -12.97 -6.74 -31.25
CA ASP A 531 -11.76 -5.96 -31.04
C ASP A 531 -11.01 -6.39 -29.78
N TRP A 532 -11.73 -6.98 -28.81
CA TRP A 532 -11.20 -7.39 -27.52
C TRP A 532 -11.45 -8.86 -27.22
N GLU A 533 -10.48 -9.47 -26.57
CA GLU A 533 -10.54 -10.80 -26.02
C GLU A 533 -10.52 -10.70 -24.50
N ARG A 534 -11.56 -11.18 -23.83
CA ARG A 534 -11.52 -11.35 -22.38
C ARG A 534 -10.59 -12.51 -22.04
N LEU A 535 -9.64 -12.28 -21.14
CA LEU A 535 -8.74 -13.30 -20.60
C LEU A 535 -9.23 -13.77 -19.23
N PRO A 536 -8.77 -14.94 -18.75
CA PRO A 536 -8.97 -15.33 -17.36
C PRO A 536 -8.44 -14.26 -16.40
N PRO A 537 -9.01 -14.14 -15.19
CA PRO A 537 -8.43 -13.30 -14.15
C PRO A 537 -6.98 -13.72 -13.85
N PRO A 538 -6.08 -12.76 -13.57
CA PRO A 538 -4.73 -13.08 -13.09
C PRO A 538 -4.77 -13.96 -11.83
N VAL A 539 -3.82 -14.88 -11.77
CA VAL A 539 -3.63 -15.88 -10.69
C VAL A 539 -3.00 -15.23 -9.46
N ASP A 540 -2.08 -14.29 -9.70
CA ASP A 540 -1.37 -13.52 -8.67
C ASP A 540 -0.63 -14.38 -7.62
N ASP A 541 -0.04 -15.50 -8.05
CA ASP A 541 1.04 -16.16 -7.31
C ASP A 541 2.33 -15.39 -7.51
N LEU A 542 2.39 -14.25 -6.82
CA LEU A 542 3.47 -13.29 -6.87
C LEU A 542 4.60 -13.62 -5.89
N ARG A 543 4.70 -14.87 -5.43
CA ARG A 543 5.92 -15.33 -4.78
C ARG A 543 7.06 -15.26 -5.77
N THR A 544 8.22 -14.82 -5.28
CA THR A 544 9.44 -14.84 -6.08
C THR A 544 9.77 -16.27 -6.47
N ALA A 545 10.01 -16.51 -7.76
CA ALA A 545 10.25 -17.84 -8.29
C ALA A 545 11.49 -18.46 -7.62
N PRO A 546 11.41 -19.70 -7.11
CA PRO A 546 12.54 -20.39 -6.49
C PRO A 546 13.74 -20.52 -7.44
N GLY A 547 14.94 -20.52 -6.87
CA GLY A 547 16.19 -20.67 -7.63
C GLY A 547 16.60 -19.44 -8.45
N THR A 548 15.96 -18.29 -8.19
CA THR A 548 16.39 -16.99 -8.75
C THR A 548 17.28 -16.24 -7.75
N GLU A 549 18.12 -15.32 -8.25
CA GLU A 549 18.92 -14.39 -7.42
C GLU A 549 18.05 -13.69 -6.37
N TRP A 550 16.82 -13.34 -6.72
CA TRP A 550 15.89 -12.63 -5.84
C TRP A 550 15.32 -13.52 -4.74
N ALA A 551 15.07 -14.81 -5.02
CA ALA A 551 14.66 -15.77 -4.01
C ALA A 551 15.79 -16.03 -2.99
N GLU A 552 17.04 -16.15 -3.46
CA GLU A 552 18.21 -16.32 -2.58
C GLU A 552 18.41 -15.12 -1.63
N ARG A 553 18.01 -13.93 -2.11
CA ARG A 553 18.05 -12.69 -1.34
C ARG A 553 16.77 -12.42 -0.55
N SER A 554 15.81 -13.35 -0.53
CA SER A 554 14.51 -13.20 0.14
C SER A 554 13.73 -11.94 -0.29
N VAL A 555 13.90 -11.48 -1.53
CA VAL A 555 13.18 -10.31 -2.05
C VAL A 555 11.78 -10.72 -2.50
N GLY A 556 10.76 -9.99 -2.07
CA GLY A 556 9.35 -10.28 -2.33
C GLY A 556 8.66 -10.92 -1.13
N LEU A 557 7.60 -11.68 -1.37
CA LEU A 557 6.80 -12.30 -0.30
C LEU A 557 7.63 -13.29 0.52
N LEU A 558 7.31 -13.37 1.81
CA LEU A 558 7.83 -14.43 2.68
C LEU A 558 7.24 -15.79 2.26
N PRO A 559 8.03 -16.88 2.37
CA PRO A 559 7.65 -18.22 1.89
C PRO A 559 6.47 -18.88 2.60
#